data_AF-A0A526ZZN7-F1
#
_entry.id   AF-A0A526ZZN7-F1
#
_cell.length_a   1.000
_cell.length_b   1.000
_cell.length_c   1.000
_cell.angle_alpha   90.00
_cell.angle_beta   90.00
_cell.angle_gamma   90.00
#
_symmetry.space_group_name_H-M   'P 1'
#
loop_
_entity.id
_entity.type
_entity.pdbx_description
1 polymer ?
#
loop_
_entity_poly.entity_id
_entity_poly.type
_entity_poly.pdbx_seq_one_letter_code
_entity_poly.pdbx_strand_id
1 'polypeptide(L)'
;MSRRLQRSPLTFQVTLTVMALAIFALAMVVGFGFYATVQADSVSLERQKILFANGMRDRIAAVGREQESIAVWDDSVINAKAGNVDWMIDNISVWMYSYYGHDRVYVLDAADRPLHAMREGNVLAPARYSEDEPVLLPT
;
A
#
# COMPACT_ATOMS: atom_id res chain seq x y z
N MET A 1 6.58 77.68 -12.14
CA MET A 1 5.54 77.04 -11.31
C MET A 1 5.95 75.58 -11.11
N SER A 2 6.63 75.27 -10.00
CA SER A 2 7.18 73.93 -9.75
C SER A 2 7.22 73.69 -8.24
N ARG A 3 6.17 73.04 -7.72
CA ARG A 3 6.07 72.65 -6.31
C ARG A 3 7.12 71.57 -6.03
N ARG A 4 8.19 71.92 -5.31
CA ARG A 4 9.06 70.93 -4.68
C ARG A 4 8.29 70.29 -3.54
N LEU A 5 7.95 69.01 -3.69
CA LEU A 5 7.42 68.18 -2.60
C LEU A 5 8.52 68.02 -1.54
N GLN A 6 8.60 68.92 -0.58
CA GLN A 6 9.40 68.72 0.63
C GLN A 6 8.69 67.66 1.49
N ARG A 7 9.13 66.41 1.38
CA ARG A 7 8.71 65.36 2.32
C ARG A 7 9.29 65.68 3.70
N SER A 8 8.43 65.75 4.71
CA SER A 8 8.83 65.90 6.11
C SER A 8 9.57 64.63 6.58
N PRO A 9 10.71 64.76 7.29
CA PRO A 9 11.50 63.62 7.78
C PRO A 9 10.72 62.71 8.74
N LEU A 10 9.77 63.29 9.51
CA LEU A 10 8.88 62.54 10.41
C LEU A 10 7.90 61.65 9.66
N THR A 11 7.26 62.17 8.59
CA THR A 11 6.32 61.39 7.78
C THR A 11 7.05 60.22 7.11
N PHE A 12 8.28 60.45 6.62
CA PHE A 12 9.10 59.41 6.03
C PHE A 12 9.48 58.31 7.04
N GLN A 13 9.89 58.68 8.26
CA GLN A 13 10.21 57.70 9.31
C GLN A 13 9.00 56.86 9.73
N VAL A 14 7.83 57.49 9.93
CA VAL A 14 6.62 56.75 10.34
C VAL A 14 6.19 55.77 9.25
N THR A 15 6.16 56.19 7.98
CA THR A 15 5.81 55.30 6.87
C THR A 15 6.77 54.12 6.77
N LEU A 16 8.08 54.36 6.95
CA LEU A 16 9.08 53.31 6.92
C LEU A 16 8.88 52.29 8.06
N THR A 17 8.61 52.75 9.28
CA THR A 17 8.35 51.87 10.43
C THR A 17 7.10 51.02 10.22
N VAL A 18 6.00 51.63 9.72
CA VAL A 18 4.76 50.89 9.43
C VAL A 18 4.98 49.85 8.33
N MET A 19 5.70 50.19 7.26
CA MET A 19 6.06 49.23 6.22
C MET A 19 6.92 48.08 6.77
N ALA A 20 7.91 48.38 7.62
CA ALA A 20 8.76 47.36 8.22
C ALA A 20 7.95 46.39 9.10
N LEU A 21 7.02 46.90 9.90
CA LEU A 21 6.12 46.07 10.73
C LEU A 21 5.19 45.22 9.86
N ALA A 22 4.65 45.77 8.78
CA ALA A 22 3.78 45.04 7.86
C ALA A 22 4.55 43.90 7.15
N ILE A 23 5.78 44.16 6.69
CA ILE A 23 6.65 43.15 6.08
C ILE A 23 7.01 42.07 7.11
N PHE A 24 7.33 42.47 8.34
CA PHE A 24 7.65 41.54 9.42
C PHE A 24 6.46 40.63 9.75
N ALA A 25 5.25 41.21 9.89
CA ALA A 25 4.03 40.44 10.12
C ALA A 25 3.75 39.46 8.96
N LEU A 26 3.91 39.90 7.71
CA LEU A 26 3.76 39.03 6.54
C LEU A 26 4.78 37.88 6.56
N ALA A 27 6.05 38.17 6.86
CA ALA A 27 7.10 37.17 6.95
C ALA A 27 6.80 36.14 8.05
N MET A 28 6.25 36.57 9.20
CA MET A 28 5.82 35.65 10.26
C MET A 28 4.70 34.74 9.80
N VAL A 29 3.67 35.28 9.14
CA VAL A 29 2.53 34.47 8.65
C VAL A 29 2.98 33.46 7.60
N VAL A 30 3.81 33.88 6.63
CA VAL A 30 4.34 32.99 5.59
C VAL A 30 5.27 31.93 6.20
N GLY A 31 6.17 32.34 7.09
CA GLY A 31 7.10 31.42 7.75
C GLY A 31 6.38 30.38 8.60
N PHE A 32 5.39 30.81 9.39
CA PHE A 32 4.56 29.89 10.16
C PHE A 32 3.72 28.98 9.28
N GLY A 33 3.12 29.50 8.20
CA GLY A 33 2.37 28.71 7.23
C GLY A 33 3.23 27.62 6.59
N PHE A 34 4.44 27.96 6.17
CA PHE A 34 5.40 26.99 5.63
C PHE A 34 5.78 25.92 6.67
N TYR A 35 6.11 26.34 7.90
CA TYR A 35 6.41 25.41 8.98
C TYR A 35 5.25 24.46 9.28
N ALA A 36 4.02 24.98 9.35
CA ALA A 36 2.83 24.20 9.62
C ALA A 36 2.58 23.16 8.52
N THR A 37 2.74 23.52 7.25
CA THR A 37 2.60 22.60 6.12
C THR A 37 3.65 21.48 6.18
N VAL A 38 4.93 21.83 6.34
CA VAL A 38 6.02 20.83 6.43
C VAL A 38 5.79 19.88 7.60
N GLN A 39 5.38 20.40 8.75
CA GLN A 39 5.07 19.58 9.92
C GLN A 39 3.88 18.66 9.66
N ALA A 40 2.80 19.17 9.06
CA ALA A 40 1.62 18.38 8.73
C ALA A 40 1.94 17.25 7.74
N ASP A 41 2.77 17.52 6.72
CA ASP A 41 3.20 16.53 5.75
C ASP A 41 4.02 15.41 6.41
N SER A 42 4.96 15.77 7.30
CA SER A 42 5.80 14.79 8.00
C SER A 42 4.98 13.83 8.88
N VAL A 43 4.00 14.34 9.62
CA VAL A 43 3.11 13.53 10.47
C VAL A 43 2.19 12.66 9.62
N SER A 44 1.70 13.20 8.50
CA SER A 44 0.82 12.48 7.58
C SER A 44 1.57 11.32 6.93
N LEU A 45 2.82 11.54 6.49
CA LEU A 45 3.67 10.51 5.92
C LEU A 45 3.93 9.37 6.92
N GLU A 46 4.25 9.70 8.17
CA GLU A 46 4.49 8.67 9.20
C GLU A 46 3.25 7.82 9.47
N ARG A 47 2.07 8.44 9.57
CA ARG A 47 0.81 7.71 9.71
C ARG A 47 0.51 6.82 8.51
N GLN A 48 0.74 7.32 7.29
CA GLN A 48 0.54 6.52 6.08
C GLN A 48 1.44 5.29 6.05
N LYS A 49 2.72 5.41 6.46
CA LYS A 49 3.62 4.27 6.57
C LYS A 49 3.11 3.22 7.55
N ILE A 50 2.63 3.64 8.72
CA ILE A 50 2.06 2.72 9.73
C ILE A 50 0.81 2.02 9.18
N LEU A 51 -0.11 2.77 8.57
CA LEU A 51 -1.32 2.19 7.98
C LEU A 51 -1.00 1.20 6.86
N PHE A 52 -0.03 1.53 6.01
CA PHE A 52 0.43 0.63 4.96
C PHE A 52 1.06 -0.65 5.54
N ALA A 53 1.93 -0.52 6.54
CA ALA A 53 2.57 -1.65 7.21
C ALA A 53 1.55 -2.56 7.92
N ASN A 54 0.55 -1.97 8.58
CA ASN A 54 -0.54 -2.72 9.21
C ASN A 54 -1.41 -3.41 8.16
N GLY A 55 -1.81 -2.70 7.09
CA GLY A 55 -2.56 -3.30 6.00
C GLY A 55 -1.83 -4.47 5.34
N MET A 56 -0.52 -4.36 5.13
CA MET A 56 0.33 -5.47 4.65
C MET A 56 0.30 -6.67 5.60
N ARG A 57 0.45 -6.44 6.90
CA ARG A 57 0.39 -7.52 7.92
C ARG A 57 -0.98 -8.20 7.95
N ASP A 58 -2.05 -7.42 7.87
CA ASP A 58 -3.42 -7.93 7.88
C ASP A 58 -3.69 -8.78 6.63
N ARG A 59 -3.15 -8.39 5.47
CA ARG A 59 -3.23 -9.17 4.23
C ARG A 59 -2.44 -10.48 4.31
N ILE A 60 -1.21 -10.46 4.83
CA ILE A 60 -0.42 -11.68 5.04
C ILE A 60 -1.16 -12.63 5.99
N ALA A 61 -1.71 -12.10 7.09
CA ALA A 61 -2.49 -12.89 8.04
C ALA A 61 -3.80 -13.42 7.44
N ALA A 62 -4.43 -12.67 6.52
CA ALA A 62 -5.62 -13.13 5.80
C ALA A 62 -5.30 -14.34 4.91
N VAL A 63 -4.22 -14.28 4.11
CA VAL A 63 -3.79 -15.40 3.25
C VAL A 63 -3.65 -16.70 4.05
N GLY A 64 -3.04 -16.66 5.24
CA GLY A 64 -2.91 -17.86 6.09
C GLY A 64 -4.26 -18.43 6.54
N ARG A 65 -5.19 -17.58 6.99
CA ARG A 65 -6.54 -18.01 7.40
C ARG A 65 -7.38 -18.54 6.23
N GLU A 66 -7.22 -17.92 5.06
CA GLU A 66 -7.92 -18.30 3.84
C GLU A 66 -7.41 -19.65 3.32
N GLN A 67 -6.10 -19.89 3.35
CA GLN A 67 -5.51 -21.21 3.11
C GLN A 67 -6.00 -22.26 4.10
N GLU A 68 -6.06 -21.93 5.39
CA GLU A 68 -6.56 -22.84 6.42
C GLU A 68 -8.01 -23.28 6.13
N SER A 69 -8.85 -22.37 5.61
CA SER A 69 -10.26 -22.66 5.32
C SER A 69 -10.50 -23.80 4.32
N ILE A 70 -9.49 -24.15 3.51
CA ILE A 70 -9.51 -25.29 2.59
C ILE A 70 -8.57 -26.41 3.03
N ALA A 71 -7.45 -26.11 3.67
CA ALA A 71 -6.40 -27.10 3.97
C ALA A 71 -6.74 -28.02 5.14
N VAL A 72 -7.64 -27.62 6.05
CA VAL A 72 -7.99 -28.42 7.25
C VAL A 72 -8.94 -29.59 6.98
N TRP A 73 -9.57 -29.63 5.80
CA TRP A 73 -10.57 -30.66 5.49
C TRP A 73 -9.93 -31.94 4.98
N ASP A 74 -10.42 -33.09 5.47
CA ASP A 74 -9.98 -34.41 5.01
C ASP A 74 -10.14 -34.57 3.49
N ASP A 75 -11.25 -34.07 2.93
CA ASP A 75 -11.52 -34.13 1.49
C ASP A 75 -10.44 -33.44 0.67
N SER A 76 -9.89 -32.32 1.15
CA SER A 76 -8.79 -31.62 0.48
C SER A 76 -7.54 -32.48 0.40
N VAL A 77 -7.19 -33.16 1.49
CA VAL A 77 -6.03 -34.05 1.54
C VAL A 77 -6.24 -35.29 0.66
N ILE A 78 -7.42 -35.89 0.72
CA ILE A 78 -7.78 -37.08 -0.06
C ILE A 78 -7.74 -36.77 -1.56
N ASN A 79 -8.41 -35.70 -1.99
CA ASN A 79 -8.50 -35.34 -3.40
C ASN A 79 -7.17 -34.83 -3.96
N ALA A 80 -6.40 -34.06 -3.20
CA ALA A 80 -5.06 -33.63 -3.62
C ALA A 80 -4.12 -34.82 -3.81
N LYS A 81 -4.09 -35.77 -2.87
CA LYS A 81 -3.27 -37.00 -2.99
C LYS A 81 -3.70 -37.91 -4.14
N ALA A 82 -5.00 -37.95 -4.42
CA ALA A 82 -5.54 -38.69 -5.56
C ALA A 82 -5.26 -38.00 -6.91
N GLY A 83 -4.75 -36.76 -6.91
CA GLY A 83 -4.58 -35.96 -8.12
C GLY A 83 -5.91 -35.60 -8.79
N ASN A 84 -6.99 -35.47 -8.01
CA ASN A 84 -8.33 -35.17 -8.53
C ASN A 84 -8.43 -33.69 -8.93
N VAL A 85 -7.99 -33.38 -10.15
CA VAL A 85 -7.91 -32.01 -10.69
C VAL A 85 -9.27 -31.33 -10.69
N ASP A 86 -10.32 -32.00 -11.16
CA ASP A 86 -11.66 -31.39 -11.24
C ASP A 86 -12.17 -30.97 -9.85
N TRP A 87 -11.96 -31.81 -8.84
CA TRP A 87 -12.32 -31.45 -7.46
C TRP A 87 -11.48 -30.28 -6.95
N MET A 88 -10.17 -30.26 -7.23
CA MET A 88 -9.29 -29.16 -6.83
C MET A 88 -9.66 -27.85 -7.52
N ILE A 89 -10.16 -27.88 -8.75
CA ILE A 89 -10.64 -26.69 -9.45
C ILE A 89 -11.80 -26.05 -8.68
N ASP A 90 -12.79 -26.87 -8.35
CA ASP A 90 -14.06 -26.41 -7.79
C ASP A 90 -14.01 -26.09 -6.29
N ASN A 91 -13.06 -26.67 -5.55
CA ASN A 91 -13.01 -26.55 -4.08
C ASN A 91 -11.76 -25.86 -3.55
N ILE A 92 -10.67 -25.85 -4.34
CA ILE A 92 -9.41 -25.21 -3.95
C ILE A 92 -9.15 -24.02 -4.86
N SER A 93 -8.87 -24.21 -6.14
CA SER A 93 -8.25 -23.16 -6.93
C SER A 93 -9.23 -22.09 -7.43
N VAL A 94 -10.16 -22.43 -8.33
CA VAL A 94 -11.04 -21.41 -8.95
C VAL A 94 -12.00 -20.85 -7.89
N TRP A 95 -12.31 -21.66 -6.87
CA TRP A 95 -13.01 -21.21 -5.69
C TRP A 95 -12.25 -20.12 -4.91
N MET A 96 -10.96 -20.34 -4.57
CA MET A 96 -10.11 -19.33 -3.93
C MET A 96 -10.02 -18.03 -4.72
N TYR A 97 -9.97 -18.10 -6.06
CA TYR A 97 -10.01 -16.91 -6.91
C TYR A 97 -11.35 -16.19 -6.82
N SER A 98 -12.46 -16.90 -7.02
CA SER A 98 -13.79 -16.29 -7.08
C SER A 98 -14.30 -15.80 -5.71
N TYR A 99 -13.92 -16.46 -4.61
CA TYR A 99 -14.38 -16.14 -3.27
C TYR A 99 -13.46 -15.16 -2.53
N TYR A 100 -12.13 -15.41 -2.52
CA TYR A 100 -11.16 -14.57 -1.80
C TYR A 100 -10.36 -13.62 -2.70
N GLY A 101 -10.38 -13.83 -4.02
CA GLY A 101 -9.60 -13.02 -4.95
C GLY A 101 -8.13 -13.43 -5.04
N HIS A 102 -7.78 -14.68 -4.74
CA HIS A 102 -6.40 -15.15 -4.93
C HIS A 102 -6.08 -15.29 -6.41
N ASP A 103 -5.20 -14.42 -6.93
CA ASP A 103 -4.79 -14.44 -8.33
C ASP A 103 -3.99 -15.68 -8.73
N ARG A 104 -3.37 -16.37 -7.75
CA ARG A 104 -2.51 -17.53 -7.99
C ARG A 104 -2.73 -18.56 -6.89
N VAL A 105 -2.99 -19.80 -7.29
CA VAL A 105 -3.12 -20.94 -6.36
C VAL A 105 -2.35 -22.12 -6.92
N TYR A 106 -1.48 -22.68 -6.09
CA TYR A 106 -0.70 -23.87 -6.40
C TYR A 106 -0.95 -24.93 -5.33
N VAL A 107 -1.16 -26.18 -5.75
CA VAL A 107 -1.20 -27.32 -4.84
C VAL A 107 0.04 -28.15 -5.09
N LEU A 108 0.84 -28.35 -4.05
CA LEU A 108 2.09 -29.12 -4.12
C LEU A 108 1.94 -30.45 -3.38
N ASP A 109 2.70 -31.45 -3.80
CA ASP A 109 2.83 -32.69 -3.04
C ASP A 109 3.85 -32.56 -1.88
N ALA A 110 4.03 -33.64 -1.13
CA ALA A 110 4.95 -33.67 0.01
C ALA A 110 6.44 -33.54 -0.35
N ALA A 111 6.77 -33.54 -1.65
CA ALA A 111 8.12 -33.32 -2.16
C ALA A 111 8.23 -31.98 -2.90
N ASP A 112 7.31 -31.05 -2.63
CA ASP A 112 7.19 -29.72 -3.24
C ASP A 112 7.01 -29.74 -4.76
N ARG A 113 6.50 -30.85 -5.32
CA ARG A 113 6.22 -30.93 -6.76
C ARG A 113 4.80 -30.43 -7.04
N PRO A 114 4.60 -29.60 -8.09
CA PRO A 114 3.29 -29.05 -8.37
C PRO A 114 2.34 -30.12 -8.91
N LEU A 115 1.21 -30.30 -8.23
CA LEU A 115 0.10 -31.16 -8.63
C LEU A 115 -0.96 -30.38 -9.41
N HIS A 116 -1.17 -29.11 -9.05
CA HIS A 116 -2.18 -28.23 -9.65
C HIS A 116 -1.73 -26.79 -9.67
N ALA A 117 -2.17 -26.05 -10.69
CA ALA A 117 -1.87 -24.64 -10.86
C ALA A 117 -3.06 -23.87 -11.43
N MET A 118 -3.32 -22.70 -10.86
CA MET A 118 -4.32 -21.76 -11.34
C MET A 118 -3.76 -20.34 -11.29
N ARG A 119 -4.05 -19.55 -12.34
CA ARG A 119 -3.75 -18.13 -12.42
C ARG A 119 -4.97 -17.36 -12.95
N GLU A 120 -5.41 -16.34 -12.21
CA GLU A 120 -6.52 -15.44 -12.57
C GLU A 120 -7.80 -16.22 -12.95
N GLY A 121 -8.14 -17.24 -12.17
CA GLY A 121 -9.28 -18.13 -12.40
C GLY A 121 -9.09 -19.18 -13.49
N ASN A 122 -7.95 -19.20 -14.20
CA ASN A 122 -7.67 -20.14 -15.27
C ASN A 122 -6.73 -21.24 -14.80
N VAL A 123 -7.10 -22.49 -15.08
CA VAL A 123 -6.27 -23.65 -14.79
C VAL A 123 -5.12 -23.73 -15.78
N LEU A 124 -3.91 -23.95 -15.26
CA LEU A 124 -2.68 -24.04 -16.03
C LEU A 124 -2.02 -25.39 -15.84
N ALA A 125 -1.03 -25.71 -16.68
CA ALA A 125 -0.17 -26.84 -16.45
C ALA A 125 0.58 -26.68 -15.11
N PRO A 126 0.63 -27.69 -14.23
CA PRO A 126 1.29 -27.57 -12.92
C PRO A 126 2.74 -27.11 -12.99
N ALA A 127 3.47 -27.48 -14.05
CA ALA A 127 4.85 -27.07 -14.30
C ALA A 127 5.05 -25.53 -14.38
N ARG A 128 4.00 -24.74 -14.64
CA ARG A 128 4.04 -23.27 -14.62
C ARG A 128 4.37 -22.70 -13.23
N TYR A 129 4.23 -23.49 -12.17
CA TYR A 129 4.67 -23.11 -10.81
C TYR A 129 6.13 -22.62 -10.78
N SER A 130 7.02 -23.22 -11.58
CA SER A 130 8.44 -22.84 -11.66
C SER A 130 8.69 -21.38 -12.09
N GLU A 131 7.72 -20.73 -12.74
CA GLU A 131 7.80 -19.29 -13.08
C GLU A 131 7.73 -18.41 -11.82
N ASP A 132 6.99 -18.86 -10.81
CA ASP A 132 6.68 -18.10 -9.60
C ASP A 132 7.41 -18.63 -8.36
N GLU A 133 7.89 -19.87 -8.39
CA GLU A 133 8.67 -20.51 -7.32
C GLU A 133 9.78 -19.61 -6.74
N PRO A 134 10.61 -18.89 -7.54
CA PRO A 134 11.68 -18.06 -7.00
C PRO A 134 11.23 -16.90 -6.10
N VAL A 135 9.98 -16.44 -6.23
CA VAL A 135 9.42 -15.33 -5.45
C VAL A 135 8.46 -15.79 -4.34
N LEU A 136 8.05 -17.06 -4.35
CA LEU A 136 7.15 -17.64 -3.34
C LEU A 136 7.90 -18.28 -2.16
N LEU A 137 9.14 -18.72 -2.38
CA LEU A 137 9.96 -19.29 -1.31
C LEU A 137 10.46 -18.17 -0.37
N PRO A 138 10.39 -18.36 0.96
CA PRO A 138 10.96 -17.42 1.91
C PRO A 138 12.46 -17.26 1.66
N THR A 139 12.92 -16.00 1.67
CA THR A 139 14.34 -15.64 1.59
C THR A 139 15.03 -15.72 2.95
#